data_AF-A0A9K3KK42-F1
#
_entry.id   AF-A0A9K3KK42-F1
#
_cell.length_a   1.000
_cell.length_b   1.000
_cell.length_c   1.000
_cell.angle_alpha   90.00
_cell.angle_beta   90.00
_cell.angle_gamma   90.00
#
_symmetry.space_group_name_H-M   'P 1'
#
loop_
_entity.id
_entity.type
_entity.pdbx_description
1 polymer ?
#
loop_
_entity_poly.entity_id
_entity_poly.type
_entity_poly.pdbx_seq_one_letter_code
_entity_poly.pdbx_strand_id
1 'polypeptide(L)'
;MTSSSTSTSAGNNKDTQQHHLYVLYGSQTGNSEQAAEDFCRQLRQKYKINKDNDNSNNDDDDHNTSSSFWKQHNLPECNVTTTCIQLDDFLELKQAQFDGRCIVIFVSSYGVGQAPLGAYRFRSLADALILLKKTMDDEKQPSTSSSLTNTGIYNGLYYAVCGLGDSTYPTYLKNPTTIDRALEAAGATRMQPLGKADAHQMGEQAQDKVIQRWIDDLWLPLAKALTTPPPPPTTTTNDNDKKGVMDAKEMQRQTLQLLKRLDPDFKITASVGDNNNNNNLNGTTILIAMAILVAIVAVLLGTGVIPLPTSTSPS
;
A
#
# COMPACT_ATOMS: atom_id res chain seq x y z
N MET A 1 30.04 -46.21 -34.37
CA MET A 1 28.78 -45.66 -33.81
C MET A 1 29.14 -44.95 -32.53
N THR A 2 29.38 -43.64 -32.62
CA THR A 2 29.80 -42.76 -31.52
C THR A 2 28.57 -42.03 -31.00
N SER A 3 28.12 -42.38 -29.81
CA SER A 3 27.01 -41.73 -29.11
C SER A 3 27.56 -40.64 -28.18
N SER A 4 27.40 -39.39 -28.61
CA SER A 4 27.73 -38.18 -27.86
C SER A 4 26.62 -37.89 -26.85
N SER A 5 26.94 -37.97 -25.56
CA SER A 5 26.08 -37.54 -24.46
C SER A 5 26.36 -36.07 -24.15
N THR A 6 25.45 -35.18 -24.55
CA THR A 6 25.50 -33.76 -24.23
C THR A 6 24.84 -33.53 -22.87
N SER A 7 25.66 -33.30 -21.84
CA SER A 7 25.22 -32.84 -20.52
C SER A 7 24.95 -31.33 -20.57
N THR A 8 23.68 -30.94 -20.56
CA THR A 8 23.28 -29.53 -20.44
C THR A 8 23.34 -29.11 -18.97
N SER A 9 24.43 -28.45 -18.60
CA SER A 9 24.60 -27.71 -17.35
C SER A 9 23.66 -26.50 -17.34
N ALA A 10 22.51 -26.61 -16.67
CA ALA A 10 21.64 -25.48 -16.37
C ALA A 10 22.28 -24.63 -15.25
N GLY A 11 22.77 -23.45 -15.60
CA GLY A 11 23.24 -22.45 -14.64
C GLY A 11 22.08 -21.98 -13.76
N ASN A 12 22.11 -22.38 -12.48
CA ASN A 12 21.20 -21.91 -11.43
C ASN A 12 21.55 -20.48 -11.01
N ASN A 13 21.23 -19.47 -11.84
CA ASN A 13 20.99 -18.14 -11.29
C ASN A 13 19.57 -18.17 -10.70
N LYS A 14 19.48 -18.46 -9.40
CA LYS A 14 18.25 -18.24 -8.65
C LYS A 14 18.08 -16.74 -8.50
N ASP A 15 17.40 -16.12 -9.48
CA ASP A 15 16.96 -14.74 -9.34
C ASP A 15 16.04 -14.66 -8.11
N THR A 16 16.55 -14.06 -7.04
CA THR A 16 15.78 -13.81 -5.82
C THR A 16 14.57 -12.98 -6.21
N GLN A 17 13.36 -13.52 -5.97
CA GLN A 17 12.14 -12.80 -6.33
C GLN A 17 12.05 -11.49 -5.55
N GLN A 18 11.82 -10.39 -6.27
CA GLN A 18 11.58 -9.08 -5.69
C GLN A 18 10.08 -8.85 -5.52
N HIS A 19 9.66 -8.49 -4.32
CA HIS A 19 8.28 -8.15 -3.99
C HIS A 19 8.21 -6.72 -3.45
N HIS A 20 7.14 -6.03 -3.78
CA HIS A 20 6.79 -4.75 -3.19
C HIS A 20 5.62 -4.92 -2.23
N LEU A 21 5.73 -4.38 -1.01
CA LEU A 21 4.69 -4.43 0.02
C LEU A 21 4.24 -3.01 0.32
N TYR A 22 2.95 -2.73 0.14
CA TYR A 22 2.37 -1.49 0.63
C TYR A 22 1.97 -1.63 2.09
N VAL A 23 2.45 -0.70 2.91
CA VAL A 23 2.06 -0.53 4.31
C VAL A 23 1.25 0.75 4.38
N LEU A 24 -0.06 0.60 4.43
CA LEU A 24 -1.00 1.70 4.36
C LEU A 24 -1.37 2.18 5.77
N TYR A 25 -1.61 3.47 5.92
CA TYR A 25 -2.13 3.98 7.18
C TYR A 25 -3.23 5.03 7.05
N GLY A 26 -4.08 5.10 8.07
CA GLY A 26 -5.02 6.19 8.29
C GLY A 26 -4.95 6.64 9.74
N SER A 27 -4.62 7.90 9.97
CA SER A 27 -4.24 8.40 11.28
C SER A 27 -4.73 9.83 11.49
N GLN A 28 -5.30 10.10 12.67
CA GLN A 28 -5.69 11.46 13.06
C GLN A 28 -4.61 12.14 13.90
N THR A 29 -3.95 11.38 14.79
CA THR A 29 -3.01 11.89 15.79
C THR A 29 -1.60 11.30 15.66
N GLY A 30 -1.33 10.53 14.60
CA GLY A 30 -0.03 9.93 14.33
C GLY A 30 0.14 8.46 14.77
N ASN A 31 -0.71 7.91 15.65
CA ASN A 31 -0.48 6.55 16.19
C ASN A 31 -0.45 5.44 15.12
N SER A 32 -1.39 5.46 14.17
CA SER A 32 -1.42 4.44 13.10
C SER A 32 -0.26 4.59 12.12
N GLU A 33 0.19 5.82 11.90
CA GLU A 33 1.34 6.15 11.05
C GLU A 33 2.63 5.63 11.69
N GLN A 34 2.84 5.94 12.97
CA GLN A 34 3.99 5.44 13.73
C GLN A 34 4.02 3.90 13.72
N ALA A 35 2.89 3.23 13.94
CA ALA A 35 2.80 1.78 13.89
C ALA A 35 3.17 1.21 12.50
N ALA A 36 2.74 1.87 11.42
CA ALA A 36 3.09 1.49 10.05
C ALA A 36 4.59 1.66 9.75
N GLU A 37 5.19 2.76 10.20
CA GLU A 37 6.63 3.02 10.05
C GLU A 37 7.48 2.04 10.86
N ASP A 38 7.08 1.77 12.10
CA ASP A 38 7.74 0.81 12.98
C ASP A 38 7.66 -0.60 12.38
N PHE A 39 6.50 -0.98 11.84
CA PHE A 39 6.35 -2.23 11.11
C PHE A 39 7.32 -2.31 9.91
N CYS A 40 7.46 -1.26 9.11
CA CYS A 40 8.42 -1.23 8.00
C CYS A 40 9.87 -1.40 8.50
N ARG A 41 10.24 -0.76 9.62
CA ARG A 41 11.56 -0.88 10.23
C ARG A 41 11.81 -2.31 10.72
N GLN A 42 10.85 -2.90 11.42
CA GLN A 42 10.92 -4.27 11.91
C GLN A 42 10.98 -5.28 10.76
N LEU A 43 10.20 -5.10 9.69
CA LEU A 43 10.21 -5.98 8.53
C LEU A 43 11.60 -6.03 7.86
N ARG A 44 12.26 -4.88 7.70
CA ARG A 44 13.64 -4.80 7.19
C ARG A 44 14.62 -5.64 8.01
N GLN A 45 14.50 -5.55 9.34
CA GLN A 45 15.32 -6.33 10.27
C GLN A 45 14.96 -7.83 10.23
N LYS A 46 13.67 -8.15 10.24
CA LYS A 46 13.12 -9.51 10.33
C LYS A 46 13.47 -10.35 9.11
N TYR A 47 13.29 -9.81 7.92
CA TYR A 47 13.55 -10.52 6.66
C TYR A 47 14.97 -10.34 6.15
N LYS A 48 15.82 -9.60 6.90
CA LYS A 48 17.22 -9.29 6.53
C LYS A 48 17.33 -8.91 5.05
N ILE A 49 16.48 -7.98 4.62
CA ILE A 49 16.55 -7.45 3.25
C ILE A 49 17.96 -6.85 3.08
N ASN A 50 18.69 -7.36 2.10
CA ASN A 50 20.11 -7.13 1.89
C ASN A 50 20.55 -5.69 2.20
N LYS A 51 21.65 -5.60 2.95
CA LYS A 51 22.36 -4.39 3.35
C LYS A 51 23.17 -3.79 2.18
N ASP A 52 22.69 -3.89 0.94
CA ASP A 52 23.52 -3.64 -0.26
C ASP A 52 23.79 -2.15 -0.55
N ASN A 53 23.57 -1.22 0.38
CA ASN A 53 23.92 0.20 0.18
C ASN A 53 24.34 0.98 1.43
N ASP A 54 24.40 0.34 2.60
CA ASP A 54 24.86 1.04 3.80
C ASP A 54 26.37 0.81 3.96
N ASN A 55 27.14 1.70 3.33
CA ASN A 55 28.61 1.78 3.34
C ASN A 55 29.20 2.05 4.75
N SER A 56 28.52 1.64 5.82
CA SER A 56 29.09 1.68 7.17
C SER A 56 30.05 0.50 7.33
N ASN A 57 31.32 0.79 7.09
CA ASN A 57 32.48 0.00 7.47
C ASN A 57 32.55 -0.18 9.00
N ASN A 58 31.64 -0.95 9.58
CA ASN A 58 31.83 -1.49 10.91
C ASN A 58 32.05 -2.99 10.76
N ASP A 59 33.34 -3.30 10.55
CA ASP A 59 33.96 -4.58 10.83
C ASP A 59 33.82 -4.85 12.33
N ASP A 60 32.74 -5.50 12.74
CA ASP A 60 32.73 -6.27 13.98
C ASP A 60 32.06 -7.62 13.72
N ASP A 61 32.99 -8.55 13.54
CA ASP A 61 32.92 -10.00 13.59
C ASP A 61 31.86 -10.53 14.59
N ASP A 62 30.71 -10.98 14.10
CA ASP A 62 29.85 -11.89 14.85
C ASP A 62 29.37 -13.04 13.96
N HIS A 63 30.06 -14.17 14.09
CA HIS A 63 29.86 -15.42 13.38
C HIS A 63 28.54 -16.14 13.70
N ASN A 64 27.57 -15.48 14.34
CA ASN A 64 26.27 -16.08 14.56
C ASN A 64 25.43 -16.00 13.29
N THR A 65 25.59 -17.05 12.47
CA THR A 65 24.86 -17.35 11.24
C THR A 65 23.38 -17.57 11.56
N SER A 66 22.68 -16.51 12.01
CA SER A 66 21.24 -16.52 12.19
C SER A 66 20.63 -16.77 10.82
N SER A 67 20.26 -18.04 10.60
CA SER A 67 19.40 -18.51 9.51
C SER A 67 18.39 -17.41 9.19
N SER A 68 18.33 -16.99 7.93
CA SER A 68 17.31 -16.03 7.49
C SER A 68 15.93 -16.55 7.94
N PHE A 69 15.01 -15.65 8.28
CA PHE A 69 13.64 -16.01 8.67
C PHE A 69 13.01 -16.99 7.68
N TRP A 70 13.29 -16.79 6.39
CA TRP A 70 12.90 -17.67 5.29
C TRP A 70 13.39 -19.11 5.48
N LYS A 71 14.68 -19.31 5.73
CA LYS A 71 15.28 -20.64 5.97
C LYS A 71 14.72 -21.33 7.21
N GLN A 72 14.49 -20.58 8.29
CA GLN A 72 13.90 -21.12 9.52
C GLN A 72 12.50 -21.72 9.28
N HIS A 73 11.76 -21.16 8.32
CA HIS A 73 10.40 -21.58 7.99
C HIS A 73 10.30 -22.39 6.69
N ASN A 74 11.43 -22.83 6.11
CA ASN A 74 11.48 -23.57 4.84
C ASN A 74 10.74 -22.85 3.69
N LEU A 75 10.90 -21.53 3.60
CA LEU A 75 10.33 -20.67 2.56
C LEU A 75 11.44 -20.21 1.60
N PRO A 76 11.12 -19.99 0.31
CA PRO A 76 12.07 -19.40 -0.62
C PRO A 76 12.42 -17.98 -0.18
N GLU A 77 13.71 -17.64 -0.21
CA GLU A 77 14.17 -16.28 0.08
C GLU A 77 13.64 -15.31 -0.99
N CYS A 78 13.14 -14.17 -0.53
CA CYS A 78 12.70 -13.10 -1.41
C CYS A 78 13.15 -11.74 -0.88
N ASN A 79 13.37 -10.80 -1.80
CA ASN A 79 13.69 -9.42 -1.48
C ASN A 79 12.38 -8.64 -1.38
N VAL A 80 12.11 -8.06 -0.22
CA VAL A 80 10.87 -7.31 0.03
C VAL A 80 11.22 -5.84 0.16
N THR A 81 10.63 -5.01 -0.69
CA THR A 81 10.67 -3.55 -0.56
C THR A 81 9.34 -3.06 0.00
N THR A 82 9.36 -1.98 0.78
CA THR A 82 8.14 -1.45 1.42
C THR A 82 7.91 0.00 1.04
N THR A 83 6.66 0.36 0.77
CA THR A 83 6.21 1.76 0.74
C THR A 83 5.23 1.99 1.88
N CYS A 84 5.55 2.94 2.77
CA CYS A 84 4.62 3.42 3.80
C CYS A 84 3.88 4.65 3.27
N ILE A 85 2.55 4.65 3.24
CA ILE A 85 1.75 5.72 2.62
C ILE A 85 0.34 5.82 3.21
N GLN A 86 -0.28 7.00 3.15
CA GLN A 86 -1.67 7.18 3.57
C GLN A 86 -2.64 6.40 2.66
N LEU A 87 -3.78 5.99 3.22
CA LEU A 87 -4.81 5.21 2.53
C LEU A 87 -5.37 5.93 1.30
N ASP A 88 -5.68 7.23 1.41
CA ASP A 88 -6.20 8.02 0.28
C ASP A 88 -5.10 8.29 -0.75
N ASP A 89 -3.87 8.59 -0.31
CA ASP A 89 -2.71 8.78 -1.18
C ASP A 89 -2.38 7.52 -2.01
N PHE A 90 -2.58 6.33 -1.45
CA PHE A 90 -2.44 5.08 -2.20
C PHE A 90 -3.39 5.02 -3.39
N LEU A 91 -4.61 5.53 -3.24
CA LEU A 91 -5.58 5.59 -4.33
C LEU A 91 -5.19 6.63 -5.39
N GLU A 92 -4.56 7.74 -4.99
CA GLU A 92 -4.25 8.89 -5.84
C GLU A 92 -2.86 8.83 -6.45
N LEU A 93 -1.82 8.91 -5.62
CA LEU A 93 -0.41 9.02 -6.05
C LEU A 93 0.10 7.75 -6.71
N LYS A 94 -0.44 6.61 -6.28
CA LYS A 94 -0.11 5.30 -6.86
C LYS A 94 -1.22 4.78 -7.77
N GLN A 95 -2.30 5.54 -7.98
CA GLN A 95 -3.42 5.12 -8.79
C GLN A 95 -3.97 3.74 -8.39
N ALA A 96 -3.92 3.38 -7.11
CA ALA A 96 -4.19 2.03 -6.61
C ALA A 96 -3.35 0.94 -7.31
N GLN A 97 -2.06 1.19 -7.55
CA GLN A 97 -1.13 0.20 -8.11
C GLN A 97 -0.97 -0.96 -7.13
N PHE A 98 -1.47 -2.14 -7.52
CA PHE A 98 -1.35 -3.39 -6.78
C PHE A 98 -0.17 -4.23 -7.29
N ASP A 99 0.99 -3.61 -7.53
CA ASP A 99 2.19 -4.32 -8.00
C ASP A 99 2.68 -5.39 -7.00
N GLY A 100 2.34 -5.21 -5.72
CA GLY A 100 2.33 -6.22 -4.69
C GLY A 100 0.98 -6.93 -4.56
N ARG A 101 1.00 -8.25 -4.46
CA ARG A 101 -0.17 -9.05 -4.04
C ARG A 101 -0.42 -8.97 -2.53
N CYS A 102 0.29 -8.13 -1.79
CA CYS A 102 0.19 -8.04 -0.35
C CYS A 102 0.04 -6.57 0.07
N ILE A 103 -0.88 -6.30 1.00
CA ILE A 103 -0.99 -5.01 1.69
C ILE A 103 -1.12 -5.24 3.21
N VAL A 104 -0.56 -4.34 4.00
CA VAL A 104 -0.74 -4.30 5.46
C VAL A 104 -1.28 -2.92 5.82
N ILE A 105 -2.35 -2.86 6.62
CA ILE A 105 -3.05 -1.61 6.92
C ILE A 105 -3.04 -1.36 8.43
N PHE A 106 -2.59 -0.18 8.84
CA PHE A 106 -2.72 0.34 10.20
C PHE A 106 -3.69 1.52 10.19
N VAL A 107 -4.87 1.40 10.80
CA VAL A 107 -5.89 2.44 10.64
C VAL A 107 -6.67 2.65 11.93
N SER A 108 -6.98 3.92 12.22
CA SER A 108 -7.80 4.27 13.37
C SER A 108 -9.27 4.51 12.99
N SER A 109 -10.13 4.63 14.00
CA SER A 109 -11.43 5.30 13.88
C SER A 109 -11.34 6.68 14.51
N TYR A 110 -12.11 7.64 13.98
CA TYR A 110 -12.21 8.99 14.54
C TYR A 110 -13.66 9.40 14.80
N GLY A 111 -13.88 10.24 15.82
CA GLY A 111 -15.20 10.74 16.21
C GLY A 111 -16.22 9.60 16.42
N VAL A 112 -17.33 9.66 15.68
CA VAL A 112 -18.42 8.67 15.71
C VAL A 112 -18.16 7.46 14.77
N GLY A 113 -16.90 7.02 14.73
CA GLY A 113 -16.46 5.88 13.92
C GLY A 113 -16.26 6.18 12.44
N GLN A 114 -15.97 7.45 12.14
CA GLN A 114 -15.56 7.91 10.82
C GLN A 114 -14.12 7.48 10.54
N ALA A 115 -13.73 7.58 9.27
CA ALA A 115 -12.33 7.47 8.90
C ALA A 115 -11.54 8.68 9.43
N PRO A 116 -10.27 8.49 9.82
CA PRO A 116 -9.37 9.60 10.13
C PRO A 116 -8.99 10.35 8.85
N LEU A 117 -8.28 11.47 9.01
CA LEU A 117 -7.66 12.18 7.89
C LEU A 117 -6.80 11.24 7.03
N GLY A 118 -6.89 11.40 5.71
CA GLY A 118 -6.16 10.57 4.73
C GLY A 118 -6.72 9.16 4.55
N ALA A 119 -7.94 8.87 5.01
CA ALA A 119 -8.60 7.57 4.80
C ALA A 119 -10.09 7.69 4.40
N TYR A 120 -10.58 8.88 4.06
CA TYR A 120 -11.98 9.11 3.75
C TYR A 120 -12.38 8.48 2.42
N ARG A 121 -11.55 8.61 1.39
CA ARG A 121 -11.82 8.05 0.05
C ARG A 121 -11.71 6.54 0.08
N PHE A 122 -10.70 6.00 0.76
CA PHE A 122 -10.56 4.57 0.97
C PHE A 122 -11.75 3.99 1.75
N ARG A 123 -12.27 4.73 2.74
CA ARG A 123 -13.49 4.35 3.43
C ARG A 123 -14.72 4.35 2.51
N SER A 124 -14.91 5.37 1.69
CA SER A 124 -16.00 5.41 0.71
C SER A 124 -15.92 4.23 -0.28
N LEU A 125 -14.71 3.89 -0.72
CA LEU A 125 -14.45 2.69 -1.52
C LEU A 125 -14.87 1.41 -0.77
N ALA A 126 -14.49 1.27 0.51
CA ALA A 126 -14.86 0.13 1.33
C ALA A 126 -16.38 -0.03 1.48
N ASP A 127 -17.10 1.05 1.75
CA ASP A 127 -18.56 1.03 1.83
C ASP A 127 -19.21 0.62 0.49
N ALA A 128 -18.65 1.07 -0.64
CA ALA A 128 -19.11 0.68 -1.98
C ALA A 128 -18.89 -0.80 -2.28
N LEU A 129 -17.75 -1.36 -1.89
CA LEU A 129 -17.44 -2.79 -2.06
C LEU A 129 -18.43 -3.68 -1.27
N ILE A 130 -18.78 -3.28 -0.04
CA ILE A 130 -19.79 -3.98 0.77
C ILE A 130 -21.16 -3.90 0.10
N LEU A 131 -21.54 -2.71 -0.40
CA LEU A 131 -22.82 -2.53 -1.09
C LEU A 131 -22.91 -3.39 -2.35
N LEU A 132 -21.85 -3.43 -3.17
CA LEU A 132 -21.77 -4.27 -4.36
C LEU A 132 -21.93 -5.76 -4.02
N LYS A 133 -21.30 -6.23 -2.94
CA LYS A 133 -21.45 -7.61 -2.49
C LYS A 133 -22.90 -7.91 -2.06
N LYS A 134 -23.51 -7.00 -1.31
CA LYS A 134 -24.90 -7.14 -0.87
C LYS A 134 -25.90 -7.18 -2.04
N THR A 135 -25.76 -6.27 -3.01
CA THR A 135 -26.66 -6.24 -4.18
C THR A 135 -26.61 -7.54 -4.97
N MET A 136 -25.44 -8.20 -5.04
CA MET A 136 -25.28 -9.49 -5.71
C MET A 136 -25.88 -10.66 -4.92
N ASP A 137 -25.78 -10.64 -3.59
CA ASP A 137 -26.35 -11.70 -2.76
C ASP A 137 -27.89 -11.63 -2.74
N ASP A 138 -28.45 -10.42 -2.87
CA ASP A 138 -29.89 -10.17 -2.99
C ASP A 138 -30.42 -10.49 -4.41
N GLU A 139 -29.66 -10.19 -5.47
CA GLU A 139 -29.98 -10.54 -6.86
C GLU A 139 -29.57 -12.00 -7.20
N LYS A 140 -30.39 -12.99 -6.79
CA LYS A 140 -30.21 -14.41 -7.16
C LYS A 140 -30.33 -14.75 -8.67
N GLN A 141 -30.15 -13.80 -9.60
CA GLN A 141 -30.21 -14.04 -11.05
C GLN A 141 -29.13 -13.28 -11.85
N PRO A 142 -28.62 -13.87 -12.95
CA PRO A 142 -27.60 -13.25 -13.79
C PRO A 142 -28.25 -12.19 -14.69
N SER A 143 -28.22 -10.93 -14.28
CA SER A 143 -28.61 -9.82 -15.15
C SER A 143 -27.44 -9.44 -16.07
N THR A 144 -27.64 -9.72 -17.35
CA THR A 144 -26.69 -9.47 -18.45
C THR A 144 -26.67 -7.99 -18.84
N SER A 145 -26.09 -7.09 -18.05
CA SER A 145 -25.57 -5.78 -18.53
C SER A 145 -25.18 -4.82 -17.40
N SER A 146 -24.01 -5.00 -16.78
CA SER A 146 -23.26 -3.91 -16.14
C SER A 146 -21.85 -4.41 -15.84
N SER A 147 -20.86 -3.91 -16.57
CA SER A 147 -19.48 -4.43 -16.66
C SER A 147 -18.62 -4.31 -15.38
N LEU A 148 -19.23 -4.25 -14.19
CA LEU A 148 -18.57 -4.21 -12.87
C LEU A 148 -19.15 -5.27 -11.90
N THR A 149 -19.73 -6.34 -12.44
CA THR A 149 -20.46 -7.39 -11.70
C THR A 149 -19.61 -8.38 -10.92
N ASN A 150 -18.27 -8.28 -10.93
CA ASN A 150 -17.44 -9.32 -10.33
C ASN A 150 -17.15 -9.04 -8.84
N THR A 151 -17.84 -9.75 -7.94
CA THR A 151 -17.47 -9.84 -6.51
C THR A 151 -16.20 -10.69 -6.38
N GLY A 152 -15.08 -10.02 -6.63
CA GLY A 152 -13.77 -10.65 -6.72
C GLY A 152 -12.70 -9.69 -7.22
N ILE A 153 -12.96 -8.38 -7.15
CA ILE A 153 -12.05 -7.31 -7.61
C ILE A 153 -10.66 -7.49 -7.01
N TYR A 154 -10.58 -8.06 -5.80
CA TYR A 154 -9.33 -8.31 -5.07
C TYR A 154 -8.99 -9.80 -4.95
N ASN A 155 -9.51 -10.67 -5.83
CA ASN A 155 -9.08 -12.07 -5.89
C ASN A 155 -7.57 -12.15 -6.12
N GLY A 156 -6.86 -12.78 -5.19
CA GLY A 156 -5.40 -12.91 -5.22
C GLY A 156 -4.63 -11.81 -4.49
N LEU A 157 -5.33 -10.79 -3.96
CA LEU A 157 -4.77 -9.85 -3.00
C LEU A 157 -4.77 -10.48 -1.61
N TYR A 158 -3.63 -10.45 -0.94
CA TYR A 158 -3.48 -10.77 0.48
C TYR A 158 -3.46 -9.49 1.28
N TYR A 159 -4.16 -9.48 2.41
CA TYR A 159 -4.21 -8.30 3.26
C TYR A 159 -4.19 -8.64 4.75
N ALA A 160 -3.71 -7.70 5.56
CA ALA A 160 -3.88 -7.71 7.01
C ALA A 160 -4.23 -6.31 7.50
N VAL A 161 -5.09 -6.21 8.51
CA VAL A 161 -5.50 -4.93 9.10
C VAL A 161 -5.24 -4.96 10.61
N CYS A 162 -4.54 -3.96 11.11
CA CYS A 162 -4.43 -3.64 12.53
C CYS A 162 -5.24 -2.38 12.81
N GLY A 163 -6.37 -2.54 13.49
CA GLY A 163 -7.24 -1.45 13.88
C GLY A 163 -6.82 -0.84 15.21
N LEU A 164 -6.73 0.50 15.24
CA LEU A 164 -6.52 1.27 16.45
C LEU A 164 -7.85 1.96 16.83
N GLY A 165 -8.23 1.87 18.10
CA GLY A 165 -9.46 2.48 18.59
C GLY A 165 -9.42 2.68 20.09
N ASP A 166 -10.54 3.13 20.63
CA ASP A 166 -10.75 3.32 22.05
C ASP A 166 -12.12 2.76 22.42
N SER A 167 -12.15 1.73 23.27
CA SER A 167 -13.39 1.02 23.62
C SER A 167 -14.34 1.82 24.51
N THR A 168 -13.92 2.98 25.02
CA THR A 168 -14.82 3.92 25.70
C THR A 168 -15.81 4.57 24.72
N TYR A 169 -15.54 4.51 23.42
CA TYR A 169 -16.44 5.02 22.39
C TYR A 169 -17.37 3.92 21.87
N PRO A 170 -18.68 4.19 21.71
CA PRO A 170 -19.64 3.22 21.15
C PRO A 170 -19.29 2.72 19.75
N THR A 171 -18.49 3.49 19.02
CA THR A 171 -18.08 3.21 17.65
C THR A 171 -16.68 2.60 17.57
N TYR A 172 -16.26 1.91 18.64
CA TYR A 172 -14.99 1.20 18.75
C TYR A 172 -14.68 0.39 17.49
N LEU A 173 -13.55 0.71 16.85
CA LEU A 173 -13.04 0.06 15.64
C LEU A 173 -14.02 0.01 14.45
N LYS A 174 -14.99 0.92 14.38
CA LYS A 174 -15.95 0.94 13.26
C LYS A 174 -15.24 1.09 11.91
N ASN A 175 -14.22 1.95 11.81
CA ASN A 175 -13.50 2.16 10.56
C ASN A 175 -12.63 0.97 10.13
N PRO A 176 -11.72 0.46 10.98
CA PRO A 176 -10.94 -0.74 10.68
C PRO A 176 -11.82 -1.95 10.34
N THR A 177 -12.91 -2.16 11.09
CA THR A 177 -13.83 -3.28 10.86
C THR A 177 -14.53 -3.17 9.52
N THR A 178 -14.91 -1.96 9.09
CA THR A 178 -15.49 -1.77 7.75
C THR A 178 -14.47 -2.07 6.65
N ILE A 179 -13.26 -1.54 6.75
CA ILE A 179 -12.19 -1.80 5.76
C ILE A 179 -11.92 -3.30 5.64
N ASP A 180 -11.74 -3.97 6.78
CA ASP A 180 -11.49 -5.40 6.83
C ASP A 180 -12.62 -6.23 6.16
N ARG A 181 -13.89 -5.93 6.48
CA ARG A 181 -15.04 -6.60 5.84
C ARG A 181 -15.13 -6.30 4.34
N ALA A 182 -14.81 -5.09 3.92
CA ALA A 182 -14.90 -4.69 2.53
C ALA A 182 -13.87 -5.41 1.65
N LEU A 183 -12.65 -5.55 2.13
CA LEU A 183 -11.59 -6.29 1.43
C LEU A 183 -11.96 -7.78 1.29
N GLU A 184 -12.46 -8.39 2.36
CA GLU A 184 -12.98 -9.77 2.33
C GLU A 184 -14.17 -9.92 1.36
N ALA A 185 -15.12 -8.99 1.40
CA ALA A 185 -16.28 -8.96 0.49
C ALA A 185 -15.86 -8.80 -0.99
N ALA A 186 -14.74 -8.12 -1.26
CA ALA A 186 -14.16 -7.94 -2.57
C ALA A 186 -13.29 -9.13 -3.04
N GLY A 187 -13.16 -10.19 -2.24
CA GLY A 187 -12.42 -11.41 -2.58
C GLY A 187 -10.95 -11.41 -2.16
N ALA A 188 -10.48 -10.41 -1.42
CA ALA A 188 -9.14 -10.42 -0.86
C ALA A 188 -9.01 -11.50 0.23
N THR A 189 -7.82 -12.07 0.37
CA THR A 189 -7.49 -13.11 1.34
C THR A 189 -6.88 -12.49 2.60
N ARG A 190 -7.59 -12.60 3.72
CA ARG A 190 -7.09 -12.13 5.02
C ARG A 190 -5.93 -13.03 5.50
N MET A 191 -4.76 -12.44 5.77
CA MET A 191 -3.57 -13.18 6.24
C MET A 191 -3.69 -13.60 7.72
N GLN A 192 -4.33 -12.78 8.55
CA GLN A 192 -4.60 -13.06 9.96
C GLN A 192 -5.79 -12.23 10.47
N PRO A 193 -6.41 -12.56 11.62
CA PRO A 193 -7.51 -11.79 12.18
C PRO A 193 -7.20 -10.30 12.36
N LEU A 194 -8.23 -9.46 12.24
CA LEU A 194 -8.16 -8.02 12.49
C LEU A 194 -7.55 -7.74 13.88
N GLY A 195 -6.44 -7.01 13.91
CA GLY A 195 -5.85 -6.50 15.15
C GLY A 195 -6.77 -5.46 15.79
N LYS A 196 -6.93 -5.52 17.11
CA LYS A 196 -7.85 -4.66 17.87
C LYS A 196 -7.12 -3.96 19.01
N ALA A 197 -6.33 -2.96 18.67
CA ALA A 197 -5.50 -2.25 19.63
C ALA A 197 -6.30 -1.12 20.30
N ASP A 198 -6.48 -1.20 21.61
CA ASP A 198 -7.36 -0.34 22.39
C ASP A 198 -6.56 0.68 23.22
N ALA A 199 -6.79 1.97 22.97
CA ALA A 199 -6.12 3.08 23.65
C ALA A 199 -6.53 3.20 25.13
N HIS A 200 -7.68 2.65 25.52
CA HIS A 200 -8.13 2.71 26.92
C HIS A 200 -7.50 1.63 27.80
N GLN A 201 -7.05 0.53 27.20
CA GLN A 201 -6.49 -0.60 27.94
C GLN A 201 -5.07 -0.29 28.42
N MET A 202 -4.70 -0.92 29.53
CA MET A 202 -3.41 -0.76 30.19
C MET A 202 -2.73 -2.13 30.41
N GLY A 203 -1.48 -2.11 30.87
CA GLY A 203 -0.75 -3.34 31.21
C GLY A 203 -0.45 -4.18 29.98
N GLU A 204 -0.79 -5.47 29.99
CA GLU A 204 -0.57 -6.38 28.85
C GLU A 204 -1.54 -6.18 27.68
N GLN A 205 -2.62 -5.43 27.92
CA GLN A 205 -3.62 -5.10 26.90
C GLN A 205 -3.42 -3.68 26.35
N ALA A 206 -2.37 -2.98 26.78
CA ALA A 206 -2.03 -1.67 26.25
C ALA A 206 -1.86 -1.69 24.72
N GLN A 207 -2.28 -0.60 24.07
CA GLN A 207 -2.38 -0.50 22.62
C GLN A 207 -1.08 -0.92 21.90
N ASP A 208 0.06 -0.42 22.35
CA ASP A 208 1.40 -0.72 21.80
C ASP A 208 1.76 -2.21 21.89
N LYS A 209 1.49 -2.86 23.03
CA LYS A 209 1.73 -4.29 23.20
C LYS A 209 0.82 -5.15 22.35
N VAL A 210 -0.44 -4.74 22.19
CA VAL A 210 -1.38 -5.44 21.30
C VAL A 210 -0.92 -5.33 19.85
N ILE A 211 -0.50 -4.14 19.41
CA ILE A 211 0.08 -3.94 18.07
C ILE A 211 1.30 -4.84 17.88
N GLN A 212 2.25 -4.83 18.82
CA GLN A 212 3.46 -5.64 18.69
C GLN A 212 3.17 -7.14 18.62
N ARG A 213 2.30 -7.64 19.49
CA ARG A 213 1.89 -9.06 19.47
C ARG A 213 1.23 -9.44 18.15
N TRP A 214 0.35 -8.57 17.63
CA TRP A 214 -0.30 -8.76 16.33
C TRP A 214 0.71 -8.74 15.17
N ILE A 215 1.73 -7.89 15.24
CA ILE A 215 2.85 -7.87 14.29
C ILE A 215 3.65 -9.17 14.37
N ASP A 216 3.93 -9.67 15.57
CA ASP A 216 4.66 -10.93 15.77
C ASP A 216 3.94 -12.13 15.16
N ASP A 217 2.61 -12.16 15.27
CA ASP A 217 1.74 -13.16 14.66
C ASP A 217 1.67 -13.02 13.12
N LEU A 218 1.96 -11.83 12.57
CA LEU A 218 1.89 -11.56 11.12
C LEU A 218 3.05 -12.16 10.32
N TRP A 219 4.23 -12.29 10.93
CA TRP A 219 5.47 -12.54 10.17
C TRP A 219 5.38 -13.80 9.30
N LEU A 220 4.92 -14.92 9.86
CA LEU A 220 4.83 -16.16 9.09
C LEU A 220 3.73 -16.11 8.01
N PRO A 221 2.48 -15.68 8.30
CA PRO A 221 1.47 -15.48 7.27
C PRO A 221 1.91 -14.56 6.12
N LEU A 222 2.57 -13.44 6.43
CA LEU A 222 3.06 -12.50 5.42
C LEU A 222 4.14 -13.13 4.55
N ALA A 223 5.11 -13.82 5.15
CA ALA A 223 6.15 -14.52 4.40
C ALA A 223 5.57 -15.58 3.44
N LYS A 224 4.54 -16.31 3.88
CA LYS A 224 3.80 -17.26 3.01
C LYS A 224 3.08 -16.55 1.87
N ALA A 225 2.40 -15.43 2.14
CA ALA A 225 1.69 -14.66 1.12
C ALA A 225 2.66 -14.12 0.05
N LEU A 226 3.80 -13.58 0.47
CA LEU A 226 4.85 -13.07 -0.43
C LEU A 226 5.47 -14.17 -1.30
N THR A 227 5.62 -15.38 -0.77
CA THR A 227 6.26 -16.51 -1.48
C THR A 227 5.26 -17.38 -2.25
N THR A 228 3.96 -17.16 -2.08
CA THR A 228 2.94 -17.88 -2.85
C THR A 228 3.05 -17.47 -4.31
N PRO A 229 3.29 -18.38 -5.27
CA PRO A 229 3.40 -18.01 -6.68
C PRO A 229 2.13 -17.29 -7.17
N PRO A 230 2.25 -16.31 -8.09
CA PRO A 230 1.06 -15.85 -8.79
C PRO A 230 0.47 -17.06 -9.52
N PRO A 231 -0.86 -17.26 -9.45
CA PRO A 231 -1.48 -18.29 -10.26
C PRO A 231 -1.15 -18.05 -11.73
N PRO A 232 -1.02 -19.12 -12.53
CA PRO A 232 -0.72 -18.98 -13.95
C PRO A 232 -1.76 -18.04 -14.58
N PRO A 233 -1.35 -17.15 -15.51
CA PRO A 233 -2.28 -16.29 -16.20
C PRO A 233 -3.33 -17.17 -16.87
N THR A 234 -4.57 -17.12 -16.40
CA THR A 234 -5.68 -17.78 -17.08
C THR A 234 -5.84 -17.08 -18.41
N THR A 235 -5.30 -17.68 -19.48
CA THR A 235 -5.62 -17.32 -20.86
C THR A 235 -7.13 -17.33 -20.98
N THR A 236 -7.70 -16.15 -21.20
CA THR A 236 -9.11 -15.92 -21.42
C THR A 236 -9.58 -16.79 -22.58
N THR A 237 -10.06 -17.98 -22.27
CA THR A 237 -10.78 -18.84 -23.19
C THR A 237 -11.90 -19.43 -22.38
N ASN A 238 -13.08 -18.85 -22.59
CA ASN A 238 -14.42 -19.34 -22.26
C ASN A 238 -14.46 -20.62 -21.43
N ASP A 239 -14.79 -20.49 -20.14
CA ASP A 239 -15.58 -21.48 -19.40
C ASP A 239 -16.14 -20.83 -18.13
N ASN A 240 -17.46 -20.86 -18.01
CA ASN A 240 -18.30 -20.00 -17.19
C ASN A 240 -18.22 -20.17 -15.66
N ASP A 241 -17.20 -20.83 -15.09
CA ASP A 241 -17.23 -21.15 -13.65
C ASP A 241 -15.89 -21.14 -12.91
N LYS A 242 -14.80 -20.67 -13.51
CA LYS A 242 -13.54 -20.54 -12.76
C LYS A 242 -13.36 -19.12 -12.24
N LYS A 243 -13.54 -18.98 -10.92
CA LYS A 243 -13.20 -17.80 -10.11
C LYS A 243 -11.69 -17.54 -10.20
N GLY A 244 -11.27 -16.99 -11.34
CA GLY A 244 -9.88 -16.70 -11.66
C GLY A 244 -9.33 -15.60 -10.77
N VAL A 245 -8.04 -15.71 -10.46
CA VAL A 245 -7.30 -14.64 -9.83
C VAL A 245 -7.09 -13.53 -10.85
N MET A 246 -7.36 -12.29 -10.44
CA MET A 246 -7.17 -11.14 -11.31
C MET A 246 -5.70 -10.76 -11.36
N ASP A 247 -5.23 -10.33 -12.53
CA ASP A 247 -3.95 -9.63 -12.64
C ASP A 247 -4.02 -8.29 -11.89
N ALA A 248 -2.89 -7.84 -11.32
CA ALA A 248 -2.77 -6.59 -10.57
C ALA A 248 -3.28 -5.37 -11.35
N LYS A 249 -3.01 -5.34 -12.66
CA LYS A 249 -3.50 -4.28 -13.57
C LYS A 249 -5.02 -4.24 -13.65
N GLU A 250 -5.65 -5.41 -13.61
CA GLU A 250 -7.11 -5.52 -13.66
C GLU A 250 -7.74 -5.09 -12.32
N MET A 251 -7.16 -5.50 -11.19
CA MET A 251 -7.56 -5.03 -9.85
C MET A 251 -7.50 -3.50 -9.76
N GLN A 252 -6.40 -2.92 -10.25
CA GLN A 252 -6.20 -1.47 -10.33
C GLN A 252 -7.26 -0.80 -11.21
N ARG A 253 -7.45 -1.30 -12.43
CA ARG A 253 -8.43 -0.76 -13.39
C ARG A 253 -9.85 -0.74 -12.80
N GLN A 254 -10.27 -1.83 -12.18
CA GLN A 254 -11.60 -1.93 -11.57
C GLN A 254 -11.74 -1.02 -10.34
N THR A 255 -10.69 -0.92 -9.51
CA THR A 255 -10.66 0.03 -8.37
C THR A 255 -10.84 1.47 -8.85
N LEU A 256 -10.09 1.89 -9.87
CA LEU A 256 -10.20 3.23 -10.43
C LEU A 256 -11.57 3.50 -11.06
N GLN A 257 -12.20 2.50 -11.67
CA GLN A 257 -13.58 2.65 -12.18
C GLN A 257 -14.59 2.85 -11.06
N LEU A 258 -14.42 2.15 -9.93
CA LEU A 258 -15.29 2.32 -8.77
C LEU A 258 -15.09 3.70 -8.14
N LEU A 259 -13.84 4.14 -7.99
CA LEU A 259 -13.53 5.48 -7.47
C LEU A 259 -14.15 6.59 -8.33
N LYS A 260 -14.05 6.51 -9.66
CA LYS A 260 -14.69 7.48 -10.57
C LYS A 260 -16.22 7.49 -10.48
N ARG A 261 -16.86 6.39 -10.06
CA ARG A 261 -18.30 6.35 -9.83
C ARG A 261 -18.69 7.00 -8.50
N LEU A 262 -17.87 6.84 -7.48
CA LEU A 262 -18.09 7.42 -6.15
C LEU A 262 -17.80 8.93 -6.13
N ASP A 263 -16.76 9.34 -6.85
CA ASP A 263 -16.32 10.71 -6.99
C ASP A 263 -16.01 10.97 -8.48
N PRO A 264 -16.96 11.52 -9.25
CA PRO A 264 -16.75 11.85 -10.66
C PRO A 264 -15.59 12.83 -10.89
N ASP A 265 -15.26 13.63 -9.88
CA ASP A 265 -14.15 14.58 -9.90
C ASP A 265 -12.82 13.95 -9.46
N PHE A 266 -12.79 12.63 -9.23
CA PHE A 266 -11.56 11.90 -8.91
C PHE A 266 -10.55 12.03 -10.06
N LYS A 267 -9.60 12.95 -9.88
CA LYS A 267 -8.52 13.19 -10.82
C LYS A 267 -7.40 12.20 -10.54
N ILE A 268 -7.05 11.45 -11.56
CA ILE A 268 -5.81 10.67 -11.57
C ILE A 268 -4.68 11.68 -11.77
N THR A 269 -3.97 12.03 -10.69
CA THR A 269 -2.74 12.78 -10.79
C THR A 269 -1.72 11.88 -11.51
N ALA A 270 -1.23 12.34 -12.66
CA ALA A 270 -0.15 11.64 -13.35
C ALA A 270 1.02 11.47 -12.36
N SER A 271 1.54 10.25 -12.26
CA SER A 271 2.53 9.88 -11.25
C SER A 271 3.73 10.83 -11.28
N VAL A 272 4.18 11.25 -10.08
CA VAL A 272 5.53 11.77 -9.86
C VAL A 272 6.51 10.63 -10.18
N GLY A 273 6.86 10.48 -11.45
CA GLY A 273 7.58 9.30 -11.94
C GLY A 273 7.64 9.16 -13.46
N ASP A 274 6.74 9.80 -14.21
CA ASP A 274 6.89 9.96 -15.67
C ASP A 274 7.93 11.06 -16.00
N ASN A 275 9.11 10.96 -15.40
CA ASN A 275 10.34 11.49 -15.98
C ASN A 275 10.93 10.41 -16.89
N ASN A 276 10.14 9.95 -17.85
CA ASN A 276 10.70 9.32 -19.02
C ASN A 276 11.26 10.45 -19.89
N ASN A 277 12.59 10.48 -19.99
CA ASN A 277 13.36 11.36 -20.84
C ASN A 277 12.70 11.57 -22.22
N ASN A 278 11.98 12.68 -22.34
CA ASN A 278 11.86 13.44 -23.57
C ASN A 278 11.85 14.91 -23.15
N ASN A 279 13.05 15.48 -23.08
CA ASN A 279 13.27 16.91 -23.02
C ASN A 279 12.63 17.56 -24.25
N ASN A 280 11.37 17.94 -24.14
CA ASN A 280 10.78 19.08 -24.81
C ASN A 280 9.91 19.81 -23.79
N LEU A 281 10.59 20.36 -22.79
CA LEU A 281 10.03 21.38 -21.93
C LEU A 281 9.87 22.64 -22.80
N ASN A 282 8.67 22.83 -23.35
CA ASN A 282 8.32 24.00 -24.13
C ASN A 282 8.65 25.25 -23.30
N GLY A 283 9.61 26.05 -23.77
CA GLY A 283 10.15 27.24 -23.09
C GLY A 283 9.09 28.28 -22.69
N THR A 284 7.88 28.16 -23.23
CA THR A 284 6.73 29.00 -22.89
C THR A 284 6.29 28.84 -21.43
N THR A 285 6.37 27.64 -20.83
CA THR A 285 5.87 27.42 -19.45
C THR A 285 6.82 28.02 -18.41
N ILE A 286 8.13 27.96 -18.66
CA ILE A 286 9.14 28.61 -17.81
C ILE A 286 9.02 30.14 -17.91
N LEU A 287 8.77 30.67 -19.12
CA LEU A 287 8.57 32.11 -19.32
C LEU A 287 7.32 32.62 -18.59
N ILE A 288 6.22 31.86 -18.58
CA ILE A 288 5.00 32.23 -17.86
C ILE A 288 5.23 32.20 -16.34
N ALA A 289 5.91 31.17 -15.82
CA ALA A 289 6.22 31.10 -14.39
C ALA A 289 7.16 32.23 -13.94
N MET A 290 8.17 32.56 -14.74
CA MET A 290 9.07 33.71 -14.50
C MET A 290 8.32 35.04 -14.59
N ALA A 291 7.44 35.23 -15.57
CA ALA A 291 6.66 36.46 -15.70
C ALA A 291 5.69 36.68 -14.52
N ILE A 292 5.07 35.60 -14.02
CA ILE A 292 4.21 35.65 -12.84
C ILE A 292 5.05 35.97 -11.59
N LEU A 293 6.22 35.36 -11.43
CA LEU A 293 7.12 35.64 -10.30
C LEU A 293 7.59 37.11 -10.31
N VAL A 294 7.99 37.63 -11.48
CA VAL A 294 8.41 39.03 -11.65
C VAL A 294 7.25 39.99 -11.38
N ALA A 295 6.03 39.67 -11.83
CA ALA A 295 4.84 40.48 -11.56
C ALA A 295 4.50 40.51 -10.05
N ILE A 296 4.59 39.37 -9.36
CA ILE A 296 4.37 39.30 -7.90
C ILE A 296 5.43 40.11 -7.17
N VAL A 297 6.71 39.99 -7.53
CA VAL A 297 7.79 40.79 -6.92
C VAL A 297 7.59 42.28 -7.18
N ALA A 298 7.20 42.68 -8.39
CA ALA A 298 6.93 44.08 -8.72
C ALA A 298 5.74 44.66 -7.92
N VAL A 299 4.67 43.88 -7.72
CA VAL A 299 3.52 44.28 -6.90
C VAL A 299 3.91 44.37 -5.42
N LEU A 300 4.70 43.44 -4.91
CA LEU A 300 5.17 43.45 -3.52
C LEU A 300 6.13 44.62 -3.23
N LEU A 301 6.96 45.01 -4.20
CA LEU A 301 7.82 46.18 -4.10
C LEU A 301 7.01 47.49 -4.24
N GLY A 302 6.01 47.54 -5.11
CA GLY A 302 5.16 48.73 -5.32
C GLY A 302 4.18 49.01 -4.17
N THR A 303 3.78 47.98 -3.42
CA THR A 303 2.86 48.11 -2.27
C THR A 303 3.58 48.42 -0.96
N GLY A 304 4.91 48.51 -0.96
CA GLY A 304 5.71 48.83 0.24
C GLY A 304 5.72 47.74 1.31
N VAL A 305 5.31 46.51 0.96
CA VAL A 305 5.26 45.36 1.89
C VAL A 305 6.67 44.84 2.19
N ILE A 306 7.64 45.07 1.29
CA ILE A 306 9.03 44.70 1.48
C ILE A 306 9.86 45.99 1.66
N PRO A 307 10.46 46.24 2.84
CA PRO A 307 11.32 47.40 3.04
C PRO A 307 12.58 47.29 2.17
N LEU A 308 12.89 48.35 1.41
CA LEU A 308 14.14 48.40 0.64
C LEU A 308 15.34 48.32 1.60
N PRO A 309 16.39 47.55 1.25
CA PRO A 309 17.62 47.53 2.02
C PRO A 309 18.24 48.94 2.03
N THR A 310 18.34 49.53 3.20
CA THR A 310 19.01 50.81 3.40
C THR A 310 20.52 50.59 3.31
N SER A 311 21.16 51.27 2.35
CA SER A 311 22.61 51.19 2.16
C SER A 311 23.32 51.86 3.34
N THR A 312 23.92 51.08 4.23
CA THR A 312 24.90 51.57 5.19
C THR A 312 26.24 51.75 4.47
N SER A 313 26.64 52.99 4.23
CA SER A 313 27.97 53.37 3.76
C SER A 313 29.02 53.13 4.86
N PRO A 314 30.14 52.44 4.57
CA PRO A 314 31.24 52.33 5.52
C PRO A 314 32.04 53.65 5.58
N SER A 315 32.56 53.94 6.78
CA SER A 315 33.47 55.05 7.10
C SER A 315 34.86 54.85 6.53
#